data_AF-A0AAD7Y962-F1
#
_entry.id   AF-A0AAD7Y962-F1
#
_cell.length_a   1.000
_cell.length_b   1.000
_cell.length_c   1.000
_cell.angle_alpha   90.00
_cell.angle_beta   90.00
_cell.angle_gamma   90.00
#
_symmetry.space_group_name_H-M   'P 1'
#
loop_
_entity.id
_entity.type
_entity.pdbx_description
1 polymer ?
#
loop_
_entity_poly.entity_id
_entity_poly.type
_entity_poly.pdbx_seq_one_letter_code
_entity_poly.pdbx_strand_id
1 'polypeptide(L)'
;MRDNIHVIKSTITTFNNSISRLNENEKRLNKNLEVIDRGLQLISNSNDKLEIKSNINSLLSALESIIISLSFDIEDVNNAILFSKMNVLHPTILSPHQLYNELEQNRNNMPRYYELPVSLSLQNIHELIDISRIISYFHNNKIIIVMKIPLVLPQTYTLYHVIPMPVPYDVSQPDTFALIAPAHPYLAITVDHMFYSLLRSVNQCKVIPGKFHVCELESVFSSVVNPICETILITEVINKLPSSCEIKLLTTRLSASIS
;
A
#
# COMPACT_ATOMS: atom_id res chain seq x y z
N MET A 1 11.70 -1.39 15.01
CA MET A 1 11.54 -0.85 13.65
C MET A 1 11.48 0.67 13.75
N ARG A 2 12.43 1.42 13.18
CA ARG A 2 12.36 2.89 13.14
C ARG A 2 11.61 3.27 11.86
N ASP A 3 10.39 3.76 12.01
CA ASP A 3 9.61 4.29 10.89
C ASP A 3 10.22 5.65 10.50
N ASN A 4 10.86 5.71 9.33
CA ASN A 4 11.38 6.97 8.79
C ASN A 4 10.24 7.70 8.07
N ILE A 5 9.71 8.76 8.69
CA ILE A 5 8.69 9.61 8.09
C ILE A 5 9.39 10.66 7.24
N HIS A 6 9.27 10.54 5.91
CA HIS A 6 9.66 11.59 4.99
C HIS A 6 8.45 12.47 4.68
N VAL A 7 8.62 13.77 4.86
CA VAL A 7 7.57 14.74 4.58
C VAL A 7 7.81 15.31 3.19
N ILE A 8 6.92 14.96 2.27
CA ILE A 8 6.99 15.36 0.86
C ILE A 8 6.80 16.89 0.77
N LYS A 9 7.88 17.61 0.48
CA LYS A 9 7.89 19.09 0.41
C LYS A 9 7.01 19.58 -0.74
N SER A 10 6.91 18.84 -1.84
CA SER A 10 6.05 19.20 -2.99
C SER A 10 4.55 19.16 -2.65
N THR A 11 4.11 18.19 -1.84
CA THR A 11 2.74 18.12 -1.32
C THR A 11 2.48 19.23 -0.32
N ILE A 12 3.45 19.57 0.54
CA ILE A 12 3.36 20.79 1.37
C ILE A 12 3.21 22.02 0.49
N THR A 13 4.03 22.21 -0.56
CA THR A 13 3.89 23.40 -1.42
C THR A 13 2.60 23.42 -2.19
N THR A 14 2.10 22.26 -2.67
CA THR A 14 0.83 22.19 -3.40
C THR A 14 -0.34 22.50 -2.48
N PHE A 15 -0.36 21.91 -1.28
CA PHE A 15 -1.39 22.17 -0.29
C PHE A 15 -1.30 23.59 0.29
N ASN A 16 -0.09 24.12 0.50
CA ASN A 16 0.13 25.50 0.93
C ASN A 16 -0.26 26.49 -0.18
N ASN A 17 -0.08 26.13 -1.45
CA ASN A 17 -0.60 26.88 -2.59
C ASN A 17 -2.14 26.81 -2.64
N SER A 18 -2.75 25.65 -2.40
CA SER A 18 -4.21 25.53 -2.30
C SER A 18 -4.78 26.33 -1.13
N ILE A 19 -4.15 26.30 0.05
CA ILE A 19 -4.50 27.13 1.22
C ILE A 19 -4.28 28.62 0.93
N SER A 20 -3.17 28.97 0.26
CA SER A 20 -2.90 30.35 -0.13
C SER A 20 -3.93 30.85 -1.13
N ARG A 21 -4.32 30.02 -2.09
CA ARG A 21 -5.40 30.30 -3.05
C ARG A 21 -6.74 30.43 -2.35
N LEU A 22 -7.05 29.59 -1.36
CA LEU A 22 -8.24 29.73 -0.52
C LEU A 22 -8.25 31.06 0.24
N ASN A 23 -7.14 31.43 0.88
CA ASN A 23 -7.01 32.72 1.57
C ASN A 23 -7.07 33.92 0.61
N GLU A 24 -6.51 33.80 -0.59
CA GLU A 24 -6.63 34.82 -1.64
C GLU A 24 -8.06 34.93 -2.15
N ASN A 25 -8.76 33.81 -2.33
CA ASN A 25 -10.16 33.77 -2.73
C ASN A 25 -11.05 34.36 -1.64
N GLU A 26 -10.79 34.08 -0.36
CA GLU A 26 -11.47 34.70 0.78
C GLU A 26 -11.27 36.22 0.79
N LYS A 27 -10.03 36.69 0.61
CA LYS A 27 -9.73 38.13 0.51
C LYS A 27 -10.41 38.78 -0.70
N ARG A 28 -10.41 38.11 -1.86
CA ARG A 28 -11.11 38.59 -3.06
C ARG A 28 -12.62 38.63 -2.86
N LEU A 29 -13.19 37.63 -2.18
CA LEU A 29 -14.60 37.58 -1.82
C LEU A 29 -14.95 38.77 -0.91
N ASN A 30 -14.18 39.00 0.16
CA ASN A 30 -14.38 40.13 1.08
C ASN A 30 -14.26 41.47 0.35
N LYS A 31 -13.28 41.62 -0.54
CA LYS A 31 -13.14 42.83 -1.35
C LYS A 31 -14.31 43.03 -2.31
N ASN A 32 -14.80 41.96 -2.94
CA ASN A 32 -15.95 42.03 -3.82
C ASN A 32 -17.24 42.36 -3.04
N LEU A 33 -17.39 41.85 -1.81
CA LEU A 33 -18.49 42.21 -0.90
C LEU A 33 -18.45 43.71 -0.54
N GLU A 34 -17.28 44.28 -0.26
CA GLU A 34 -17.16 45.73 -0.04
C GLU A 34 -17.47 46.57 -1.28
N VAL A 35 -17.13 46.08 -2.48
CA VAL A 35 -17.47 46.75 -3.73
C VAL A 35 -18.97 46.66 -4.01
N ILE A 36 -19.62 45.55 -3.64
CA ILE A 36 -21.07 45.41 -3.68
C ILE A 36 -21.72 46.42 -2.72
N ASP A 37 -21.24 46.53 -1.48
CA ASP A 37 -21.77 47.48 -0.49
C ASP A 37 -21.66 48.94 -0.98
N ARG A 38 -20.49 49.32 -1.52
CA ARG A 38 -20.28 50.64 -2.13
C ARG A 38 -21.12 50.86 -3.39
N GLY A 39 -21.26 49.84 -4.23
CA GLY A 39 -22.12 49.84 -5.40
C GLY A 39 -23.58 50.07 -5.02
N LEU A 40 -24.09 49.36 -4.01
CA LEU A 40 -25.43 49.53 -3.45
C LEU A 40 -25.67 50.94 -2.89
N GLN A 41 -24.66 51.56 -2.28
CA GLN A 41 -24.74 52.95 -1.83
C GLN A 41 -24.78 53.96 -3.00
N LEU A 42 -24.02 53.72 -4.08
CA LEU A 42 -24.05 54.57 -5.29
C LEU A 42 -25.32 54.40 -6.13
N ILE A 43 -25.93 53.22 -6.08
CA ILE A 43 -27.23 52.89 -6.70
C ILE A 43 -28.37 53.75 -6.13
N SER A 44 -28.24 54.18 -4.87
CA SER A 44 -29.18 55.14 -4.28
C SER A 44 -29.17 56.51 -4.99
N ASN A 45 -28.13 56.84 -5.78
CA ASN A 45 -27.85 58.20 -6.26
C ASN A 45 -27.57 58.35 -7.78
N SER A 46 -27.73 57.31 -8.62
CA SER A 46 -27.36 57.36 -10.07
C SER A 46 -28.50 56.97 -11.04
N ASN A 47 -28.55 57.65 -12.21
CA ASN A 47 -29.54 57.45 -13.29
C ASN A 47 -29.12 56.41 -14.36
N ASP A 48 -27.86 55.94 -14.38
CA ASP A 48 -27.36 54.99 -15.40
C ASP A 48 -27.55 53.52 -15.00
N LYS A 49 -28.81 53.12 -15.02
CA LYS A 49 -29.31 51.80 -14.63
C LYS A 49 -28.63 50.62 -15.37
N LEU A 50 -28.13 50.84 -16.60
CA LEU A 50 -27.50 49.79 -17.42
C LEU A 50 -26.07 49.47 -17.00
N GLU A 51 -25.24 50.49 -16.73
CA GLU A 51 -23.86 50.30 -16.29
C GLU A 51 -23.82 49.63 -14.91
N ILE A 52 -24.70 50.08 -14.01
CA ILE A 52 -24.93 49.47 -12.69
C ILE A 52 -25.31 48.00 -12.81
N LYS A 53 -26.29 47.67 -13.68
CA LYS A 53 -26.74 46.29 -13.87
C LYS A 53 -25.61 45.40 -14.42
N SER A 54 -24.80 45.93 -15.32
CA SER A 54 -23.63 45.23 -15.86
C SER A 54 -22.60 44.92 -14.76
N ASN A 55 -22.28 45.91 -13.92
CA ASN A 55 -21.32 45.75 -12.83
C ASN A 55 -21.82 44.76 -11.76
N ILE A 56 -23.10 44.82 -11.38
CA ILE A 56 -23.71 43.83 -10.49
C ILE A 56 -23.65 42.43 -11.08
N ASN A 57 -24.03 42.27 -12.36
CA ASN A 57 -23.99 40.96 -13.01
C ASN A 57 -22.57 40.40 -13.05
N SER A 58 -21.57 41.22 -13.36
CA SER A 58 -20.16 40.80 -13.34
C SER A 58 -19.72 40.34 -11.94
N LEU A 59 -20.12 41.06 -10.89
CA LEU A 59 -19.84 40.68 -9.50
C LEU A 59 -20.53 39.38 -9.10
N LEU A 60 -21.82 39.21 -9.45
CA LEU A 60 -22.57 38.00 -9.18
C LEU A 60 -21.95 36.79 -9.89
N SER A 61 -21.55 36.93 -11.15
CA SER A 61 -20.86 35.87 -11.89
C SER A 61 -19.49 35.53 -11.27
N ALA A 62 -18.75 36.52 -10.76
CA ALA A 62 -17.50 36.27 -10.06
C ALA A 62 -17.73 35.51 -8.74
N LEU A 63 -18.78 35.88 -8.00
CA LEU A 63 -19.15 35.22 -6.75
C LEU A 63 -19.63 33.78 -6.99
N GLU A 64 -20.43 33.56 -8.03
CA GLU A 64 -20.85 32.23 -8.48
C GLU A 64 -19.64 31.36 -8.83
N SER A 65 -18.67 31.89 -9.59
CA SER A 65 -17.43 31.17 -9.92
C SER A 65 -16.63 30.77 -8.67
N ILE A 66 -16.55 31.63 -7.66
CA ILE A 66 -15.88 31.32 -6.39
C ILE A 66 -16.61 30.22 -5.63
N ILE A 67 -17.95 30.29 -5.53
CA ILE A 67 -18.76 29.28 -4.85
C ILE A 67 -18.60 27.92 -5.52
N ILE A 68 -18.64 27.88 -6.85
CA ILE A 68 -18.45 26.65 -7.63
C ILE A 68 -17.04 26.08 -7.38
N SER A 69 -16.00 26.92 -7.44
CA SER A 69 -14.63 26.48 -7.16
C SER A 69 -14.47 25.91 -5.76
N LEU A 70 -15.05 26.57 -4.74
CA LEU A 70 -15.01 26.10 -3.36
C LEU A 70 -15.75 24.76 -3.20
N SER A 71 -16.87 24.58 -3.89
CA SER A 71 -17.60 23.31 -3.90
C SER A 71 -16.73 22.18 -4.44
N PHE A 72 -15.99 22.41 -5.54
CA PHE A 72 -15.07 21.41 -6.07
C PHE A 72 -13.89 21.12 -5.13
N ASP A 73 -13.31 22.14 -4.50
CA ASP A 73 -12.22 21.93 -3.54
C ASP A 73 -12.67 21.08 -2.34
N ILE A 74 -13.89 21.30 -1.83
CA ILE A 74 -14.48 20.51 -0.75
C ILE A 74 -14.73 19.06 -1.20
N GLU A 75 -15.24 18.88 -2.42
CA GLU A 75 -15.47 17.56 -3.00
C GLU A 75 -14.16 16.78 -3.16
N ASP A 76 -13.10 17.42 -3.66
CA ASP A 76 -11.78 16.83 -3.81
C ASP A 76 -11.18 16.37 -2.48
N VAL A 77 -11.33 17.17 -1.41
CA VAL A 77 -10.86 16.79 -0.07
C VAL A 77 -11.66 15.62 0.48
N ASN A 78 -12.99 15.62 0.31
CA ASN A 78 -13.84 14.51 0.74
C ASN A 78 -13.48 13.21 0.00
N ASN A 79 -13.32 13.29 -1.32
CA ASN A 79 -12.93 12.17 -2.15
C ASN A 79 -11.53 11.66 -1.75
N ALA A 80 -10.56 12.55 -1.55
CA ALA A 80 -9.24 12.20 -1.09
C ALA A 80 -9.25 11.41 0.24
N ILE A 81 -10.06 11.83 1.20
CA ILE A 81 -10.23 11.13 2.49
C ILE A 81 -10.89 9.77 2.29
N LEU A 82 -11.97 9.72 1.50
CA LEU A 82 -12.73 8.49 1.24
C LEU A 82 -11.87 7.43 0.54
N PHE A 83 -11.16 7.81 -0.53
CA PHE A 83 -10.25 6.92 -1.24
C PHE A 83 -9.09 6.46 -0.34
N SER A 84 -8.53 7.34 0.48
CA SER A 84 -7.48 6.96 1.44
C SER A 84 -7.96 5.88 2.41
N LYS A 85 -9.22 5.95 2.88
CA LYS A 85 -9.81 4.90 3.73
C LYS A 85 -9.99 3.57 3.02
N MET A 86 -10.15 3.58 1.70
CA MET A 86 -10.20 2.39 0.85
C MET A 86 -8.81 1.91 0.39
N ASN A 87 -7.73 2.47 0.95
CA ASN A 87 -6.35 2.20 0.53
C ASN A 87 -6.08 2.55 -0.94
N VAL A 88 -6.76 3.57 -1.47
CA VAL A 88 -6.58 4.10 -2.84
C VAL A 88 -6.03 5.52 -2.77
N LEU A 89 -5.00 5.81 -3.55
CA LEU A 89 -4.41 7.15 -3.62
C LEU A 89 -5.23 8.02 -4.57
N HIS A 90 -5.83 9.09 -4.05
CA HIS A 90 -6.47 10.07 -4.92
C HIS A 90 -5.41 10.96 -5.61
N PRO A 91 -5.48 11.18 -6.93
CA PRO A 91 -4.47 11.94 -7.67
C PRO A 91 -4.27 13.40 -7.21
N THR A 92 -5.27 14.01 -6.59
CA THR A 92 -5.16 15.39 -6.07
C THR A 92 -4.24 15.50 -4.85
N ILE A 93 -3.99 14.38 -4.15
CA ILE A 93 -3.06 14.34 -3.00
C ILE A 93 -1.61 14.26 -3.50
N LEU A 94 -1.35 13.28 -4.36
CA LEU A 94 -0.03 12.99 -4.88
C LEU A 94 -0.17 12.28 -6.24
N SER A 95 0.37 12.89 -7.29
CA SER A 95 0.38 12.25 -8.61
C SER A 95 1.53 11.23 -8.72
N PRO A 96 1.42 10.24 -9.61
CA PRO A 96 2.49 9.28 -9.88
C PRO A 96 3.82 9.96 -10.23
N HIS A 97 3.79 11.02 -11.04
CA HIS A 97 4.98 11.80 -11.40
C HIS A 97 5.62 12.49 -10.18
N GLN A 98 4.81 13.06 -9.30
CA GLN A 98 5.31 13.69 -8.07
C GLN A 98 5.96 12.64 -7.16
N LEU A 99 5.34 11.48 -6.99
CA LEU A 99 5.90 10.39 -6.20
C LEU A 99 7.25 9.92 -6.77
N TYR A 100 7.33 9.70 -8.08
CA TYR A 100 8.57 9.29 -8.75
C TYR A 100 9.71 10.29 -8.48
N ASN A 101 9.46 11.58 -8.72
CA ASN A 101 10.46 12.63 -8.54
C ASN A 101 10.95 12.71 -7.08
N GLU A 102 10.04 12.56 -6.12
CA GLU A 102 10.37 12.63 -4.69
C GLU A 102 11.21 11.42 -4.25
N LEU A 103 10.88 10.22 -4.73
CA LEU A 103 11.68 9.02 -4.46
C LEU A 103 13.06 9.10 -5.12
N GLU A 104 13.14 9.63 -6.34
CA GLU A 104 14.41 9.79 -7.06
C GLU A 104 15.34 10.77 -6.33
N GLN A 105 14.83 11.94 -5.96
CA GLN A 105 15.59 12.97 -5.25
C GLN A 105 16.06 12.50 -3.87
N ASN A 106 15.31 11.61 -3.22
CA ASN A 106 15.60 11.12 -1.88
C ASN A 106 16.17 9.70 -1.85
N ARG A 107 16.61 9.17 -2.99
CA ARG A 107 17.16 7.81 -3.10
C ARG A 107 18.31 7.54 -2.13
N ASN A 108 19.13 8.56 -1.85
CA ASN A 108 20.26 8.45 -0.91
C ASN A 108 19.84 8.38 0.57
N ASN A 109 18.60 8.73 0.90
CA ASN A 109 18.06 8.67 2.26
C ASN A 109 17.49 7.28 2.59
N MET A 110 17.45 6.38 1.60
CA MET A 110 16.95 5.02 1.77
C MET A 110 17.94 4.18 2.60
N PRO A 111 17.46 3.29 3.50
CA PRO A 111 18.32 2.39 4.25
C PRO A 111 19.21 1.54 3.31
N ARG A 112 20.53 1.47 3.61
CA ARG A 112 21.54 0.88 2.71
C ARG A 112 21.31 -0.59 2.31
N TYR A 113 20.55 -1.35 3.10
CA TYR A 113 20.36 -2.79 2.92
C TYR A 113 18.95 -3.17 2.46
N TYR A 114 18.13 -2.18 2.14
CA TYR A 114 16.76 -2.37 1.70
C TYR A 114 16.56 -1.68 0.35
N GLU A 115 15.75 -2.32 -0.48
CA GLU A 115 15.45 -1.84 -1.84
C GLU A 115 13.95 -1.67 -2.02
N LEU A 116 13.58 -0.93 -3.08
CA LEU A 116 12.19 -0.87 -3.50
C LEU A 116 11.81 -2.22 -4.14
N PRO A 117 10.58 -2.72 -3.93
CA PRO A 117 10.15 -4.00 -4.48
C PRO A 117 10.13 -4.04 -6.01
N VAL A 118 10.09 -2.86 -6.63
CA VAL A 118 10.14 -2.66 -8.09
C VAL A 118 11.17 -1.57 -8.39
N SER A 119 11.82 -1.67 -9.55
CA SER A 119 12.77 -0.64 -9.98
C SER A 119 12.07 0.71 -10.10
N LEU A 120 12.66 1.76 -9.53
CA LEU A 120 12.12 3.11 -9.60
C LEU A 120 12.16 3.63 -11.05
N SER A 121 11.01 3.61 -11.71
CA SER A 121 10.80 4.15 -13.04
C SER A 121 9.37 4.68 -13.14
N LEU A 122 9.13 5.61 -14.06
CA LEU A 122 7.78 6.13 -14.28
C LEU A 122 6.80 5.03 -14.74
N GLN A 123 7.29 4.00 -15.42
CA GLN A 123 6.47 2.86 -15.86
C GLN A 123 5.99 2.01 -14.67
N ASN A 124 6.85 1.81 -13.66
CA ASN A 124 6.55 0.94 -12.52
C ASN A 124 5.99 1.69 -11.30
N ILE A 125 5.86 3.02 -11.37
CA ILE A 125 5.44 3.82 -10.22
C ILE A 125 4.02 3.44 -9.74
N HIS A 126 3.15 3.03 -10.66
CA HIS A 126 1.82 2.54 -10.34
C HIS A 126 1.86 1.24 -9.54
N GLU A 127 2.76 0.30 -9.91
CA GLU A 127 2.99 -0.93 -9.14
C GLU A 127 3.43 -0.59 -7.71
N LEU A 128 4.27 0.44 -7.54
CA LEU A 128 4.72 0.89 -6.22
C LEU A 128 3.58 1.48 -5.39
N ILE A 129 2.65 2.22 -6.01
CA ILE A 129 1.45 2.75 -5.34
C ILE A 129 0.55 1.59 -4.89
N ASP A 130 0.35 0.58 -5.75
CA ASP A 130 -0.56 -0.55 -5.47
C ASP A 130 -0.09 -1.44 -4.31
N ILE A 131 1.22 -1.65 -4.19
CA ILE A 131 1.79 -2.41 -3.07
C ILE A 131 1.87 -1.59 -1.77
N SER A 132 1.74 -0.28 -1.86
CA SER A 132 1.81 0.62 -0.72
C SER A 132 0.53 0.62 0.12
N ARG A 133 0.68 0.95 1.40
CA ARG A 133 -0.46 1.13 2.31
C ARG A 133 -0.70 2.60 2.57
N ILE A 134 -1.94 3.03 2.40
CA ILE A 134 -2.36 4.41 2.61
C ILE A 134 -3.13 4.46 3.92
N ILE A 135 -2.75 5.41 4.77
CA ILE A 135 -3.47 5.72 6.00
C ILE A 135 -3.78 7.20 6.04
N SER A 136 -4.98 7.54 6.51
CA SER A 136 -5.38 8.92 6.75
C SER A 136 -5.86 9.07 8.19
N TYR A 137 -5.46 10.17 8.83
CA TYR A 137 -5.93 10.53 10.16
C TYR A 137 -6.00 12.05 10.31
N PHE A 138 -6.87 12.49 11.21
CA PHE A 138 -7.05 13.89 11.53
C PHE A 138 -6.37 14.19 12.85
N HIS A 139 -5.47 15.18 12.87
CA HIS A 139 -4.74 15.57 14.07
C HIS A 139 -4.42 17.06 14.05
N ASN A 140 -4.65 17.77 15.16
CA ASN A 140 -4.40 19.21 15.32
C ASN A 140 -4.96 20.07 14.17
N ASN A 141 -6.24 19.85 13.81
CA ASN A 141 -6.89 20.55 12.71
C ASN A 141 -6.27 20.33 11.32
N LYS A 142 -5.50 19.25 11.14
CA LYS A 142 -4.88 18.88 9.86
C LYS A 142 -5.28 17.47 9.45
N ILE A 143 -5.52 17.29 8.17
CA ILE A 143 -5.67 15.97 7.54
C ILE A 143 -4.27 15.51 7.17
N ILE A 144 -3.85 14.37 7.72
CA ILE A 144 -2.55 13.78 7.44
C ILE A 144 -2.77 12.48 6.69
N ILE A 145 -2.20 12.39 5.50
CA ILE A 145 -2.22 11.20 4.65
C ILE A 145 -0.79 10.67 4.58
N VAL A 146 -0.60 9.41 4.95
CA VAL A 146 0.71 8.75 4.94
C VAL A 146 0.64 7.58 3.98
N MET A 147 1.56 7.58 3.03
CA MET A 147 1.82 6.43 2.16
C MET A 147 3.00 5.64 2.73
N LYS A 148 2.75 4.39 3.11
CA LYS A 148 3.76 3.44 3.57
C LYS A 148 4.17 2.56 2.40
N ILE A 149 5.34 2.86 1.85
CA ILE A 149 5.95 2.07 0.79
C ILE A 149 6.77 0.94 1.45
N PRO A 150 6.46 -0.34 1.17
CA PRO A 150 7.23 -1.44 1.73
C PRO A 150 8.63 -1.46 1.12
N LEU A 151 9.64 -1.70 1.96
CA LEU A 151 11.00 -1.96 1.50
C LEU A 151 11.31 -3.44 1.67
N VAL A 152 12.05 -4.01 0.72
CA VAL A 152 12.38 -5.43 0.70
C VAL A 152 13.87 -5.65 0.88
N LEU A 153 14.21 -6.83 1.38
CA LEU A 153 15.58 -7.33 1.30
C LEU A 153 15.91 -7.65 -0.16
N PRO A 154 17.17 -7.43 -0.60
CA PRO A 154 17.59 -7.79 -1.96
C PRO A 154 17.58 -9.31 -2.21
N GLN A 155 17.59 -10.11 -1.12
CA GLN A 155 17.56 -11.56 -1.19
C GLN A 155 16.18 -12.06 -1.61
N THR A 156 16.14 -12.87 -2.68
CA THR A 156 14.94 -13.54 -3.14
C THR A 156 14.80 -14.92 -2.49
N TYR A 157 13.53 -15.33 -2.31
CA TYR A 157 13.16 -16.62 -1.77
C TYR A 157 12.24 -17.34 -2.74
N THR A 158 12.51 -18.62 -2.95
CA THR A 158 11.60 -19.53 -3.65
C THR A 158 10.57 -20.03 -2.64
N LEU A 159 9.29 -19.81 -2.97
CA LEU A 159 8.17 -20.21 -2.13
C LEU A 159 7.66 -21.59 -2.55
N TYR A 160 7.66 -22.54 -1.62
CA TYR A 160 7.12 -23.88 -1.78
C TYR A 160 5.85 -24.04 -0.96
N HIS A 161 4.83 -24.66 -1.55
CA HIS A 161 3.66 -25.16 -0.84
C HIS A 161 3.90 -26.63 -0.48
N VAL A 162 4.02 -26.90 0.82
CA VAL A 162 4.40 -28.21 1.34
C VAL A 162 3.15 -29.08 1.48
N ILE A 163 3.02 -30.06 0.60
CA ILE A 163 1.90 -31.00 0.58
C ILE A 163 2.40 -32.37 1.03
N PRO A 164 1.99 -32.88 2.20
CA PRO A 164 2.39 -34.20 2.65
C PRO A 164 1.66 -35.27 1.84
N MET A 165 2.43 -36.18 1.24
CA MET A 165 1.88 -37.32 0.51
C MET A 165 2.04 -38.60 1.34
N PRO A 166 0.96 -39.34 1.62
CA PRO A 166 1.04 -40.61 2.33
C PRO A 166 1.68 -41.68 1.43
N VAL A 167 2.57 -42.48 2.01
CA VAL A 167 3.22 -43.63 1.36
C VAL A 167 2.94 -44.91 2.16
N PRO A 168 2.79 -46.09 1.51
CA PRO A 168 2.62 -47.35 2.24
C PRO A 168 3.77 -47.57 3.22
N TYR A 169 3.45 -47.86 4.48
CA TYR A 169 4.45 -48.05 5.53
C TYR A 169 5.09 -49.44 5.47
N ASP A 170 4.26 -50.47 5.25
CA ASP A 170 4.69 -51.86 5.10
C ASP A 170 3.98 -52.48 3.90
N VAL A 171 4.74 -53.11 3.00
CA VAL A 171 4.22 -53.85 1.83
C VAL A 171 3.32 -55.01 2.27
N SER A 172 3.53 -55.52 3.47
CA SER A 172 2.78 -56.62 4.09
C SER A 172 1.45 -56.17 4.70
N GLN A 173 1.28 -54.88 4.98
CA GLN A 173 0.07 -54.29 5.56
C GLN A 173 -0.40 -53.10 4.69
N PRO A 174 -1.16 -53.37 3.61
CA PRO A 174 -1.54 -52.35 2.63
C PRO A 174 -2.44 -51.24 3.19
N ASP A 175 -3.02 -51.43 4.37
CA ASP A 175 -3.94 -50.48 5.02
C ASP A 175 -3.23 -49.45 5.92
N THR A 176 -1.90 -49.52 6.04
CA THR A 176 -1.08 -48.59 6.83
C THR A 176 -0.23 -47.69 5.96
N PHE A 177 -0.39 -46.38 6.15
CA PHE A 177 0.35 -45.35 5.43
C PHE A 177 1.14 -44.49 6.42
N ALA A 178 2.33 -44.07 6.01
CA ALA A 178 3.12 -43.08 6.71
C ALA A 178 3.11 -41.76 5.92
N LEU A 179 3.02 -40.64 6.62
CA LEU A 179 3.22 -39.32 6.04
C LEU A 179 4.17 -38.51 6.91
N ILE A 180 4.98 -37.68 6.27
CA ILE A 180 5.81 -36.70 6.95
C ILE A 180 4.96 -35.45 7.14
N ALA A 181 4.64 -35.12 8.38
CA ALA A 181 3.80 -33.97 8.69
C ALA A 181 4.65 -32.70 8.61
N PRO A 182 4.28 -31.73 7.74
CA PRO A 182 5.03 -30.49 7.64
C PRO A 182 4.74 -29.60 8.86
N ALA A 183 5.75 -28.85 9.30
CA ALA A 183 5.59 -27.90 10.38
C ALA A 183 4.69 -26.72 9.97
N HIS A 184 4.81 -26.28 8.72
CA HIS A 184 4.05 -25.18 8.14
C HIS A 184 3.66 -25.48 6.70
N PRO A 185 2.52 -24.96 6.21
CA PRO A 185 2.06 -25.21 4.84
C PRO A 185 2.96 -24.58 3.78
N TYR A 186 3.70 -23.51 4.11
CA TYR A 186 4.60 -22.85 3.16
C TYR A 186 6.02 -22.73 3.70
N LEU A 187 6.99 -22.97 2.82
CA LEU A 187 8.41 -22.80 3.06
C LEU A 187 8.96 -21.81 2.04
N ALA A 188 9.56 -20.71 2.51
CA ALA A 188 10.33 -19.81 1.69
C ALA A 188 11.82 -20.10 1.92
N ILE A 189 12.58 -20.42 0.87
CA ILE A 189 14.02 -20.73 0.97
C ILE A 189 14.80 -19.95 -0.10
N THR A 190 15.99 -19.47 0.24
CA THR A 190 16.84 -18.74 -0.71
C THR A 190 17.38 -19.66 -1.80
N VAL A 191 17.76 -19.10 -2.95
CA VAL A 191 18.25 -19.89 -4.11
C VAL A 191 19.54 -20.66 -3.79
N ASP A 192 20.38 -20.11 -2.91
CA ASP A 192 21.59 -20.77 -2.40
C ASP A 192 21.30 -21.75 -1.24
N HIS A 193 20.03 -21.89 -0.87
CA HIS A 193 19.53 -22.70 0.24
C HIS A 193 20.09 -22.34 1.63
N MET A 194 20.74 -21.18 1.77
CA MET A 194 21.39 -20.79 3.03
C MET A 194 20.42 -20.31 4.10
N PHE A 195 19.30 -19.70 3.69
CA PHE A 195 18.30 -19.16 4.60
C PHE A 195 16.89 -19.61 4.24
N TYR A 196 16.06 -19.78 5.26
CA TYR A 196 14.65 -20.10 5.09
C TYR A 196 13.76 -19.35 6.08
N SER A 197 12.48 -19.27 5.73
CA SER A 197 11.40 -18.77 6.57
C SER A 197 10.19 -19.68 6.40
N LEU A 198 9.47 -19.93 7.50
CA LEU A 198 8.23 -20.69 7.50
C LEU A 198 7.04 -19.73 7.47
N LEU A 199 6.04 -20.03 6.66
CA LEU A 199 4.85 -19.20 6.50
C LEU A 199 3.58 -20.04 6.72
N ARG A 200 2.63 -19.48 7.48
CA ARG A 200 1.30 -20.08 7.69
C ARG A 200 0.34 -19.82 6.55
N SER A 201 0.50 -18.68 5.88
CA SER A 201 -0.36 -18.24 4.79
C SER A 201 0.40 -17.25 3.91
N VAL A 202 0.01 -17.20 2.65
CA VAL A 202 0.53 -16.26 1.64
C VAL A 202 -0.50 -15.18 1.29
N ASN A 203 -1.67 -15.19 1.92
CA ASN A 203 -2.79 -14.30 1.62
C ASN A 203 -2.48 -12.82 1.92
N GLN A 204 -1.54 -12.57 2.84
CA GLN A 204 -1.13 -11.22 3.23
C GLN A 204 -0.06 -10.64 2.31
N CYS A 205 0.54 -11.47 1.43
CA CYS A 205 1.54 -11.02 0.50
C CYS A 205 0.93 -10.14 -0.59
N LYS A 206 1.66 -9.09 -0.97
CA LYS A 206 1.31 -8.26 -2.12
C LYS A 206 1.81 -8.93 -3.39
N VAL A 207 0.94 -9.08 -4.39
CA VAL A 207 1.28 -9.70 -5.67
C VAL A 207 1.70 -8.61 -6.64
N ILE A 208 2.87 -8.75 -7.24
CA ILE A 208 3.29 -7.94 -8.39
C ILE A 208 3.11 -8.83 -9.64
N PRO A 209 2.11 -8.55 -10.49
CA PRO A 209 1.78 -9.41 -11.63
C PRO A 209 3.00 -9.69 -12.52
N GLY A 210 3.25 -10.98 -12.79
CA GLY A 210 4.33 -11.42 -13.68
C GLY A 210 5.75 -11.25 -13.12
N LYS A 211 5.93 -10.88 -11.84
CA LYS A 211 7.25 -10.70 -11.21
C LYS A 211 7.40 -11.54 -9.95
N PHE A 212 6.91 -11.03 -8.81
CA PHE A 212 7.19 -11.60 -7.48
C PHE A 212 6.04 -11.38 -6.50
N HIS A 213 6.05 -12.14 -5.42
CA HIS A 213 5.22 -11.89 -4.23
C HIS A 213 6.07 -11.16 -3.19
N VAL A 214 5.55 -10.04 -2.67
CA VAL A 214 6.16 -9.30 -1.57
C VAL A 214 5.49 -9.74 -0.28
N CYS A 215 6.22 -10.52 0.52
CA CYS A 215 5.74 -11.08 1.77
C CYS A 215 6.53 -10.50 2.96
N GLU A 216 5.85 -10.29 4.07
CA GLU A 216 6.51 -10.04 5.35
C GLU A 216 6.96 -11.40 5.93
N LEU A 217 8.23 -11.50 6.32
CA LEU A 217 8.80 -12.70 6.93
C LEU A 217 8.88 -12.49 8.44
N GLU A 218 8.19 -13.32 9.21
CA GLU A 218 8.21 -13.24 10.69
C GLU A 218 9.59 -13.58 11.25
N SER A 219 10.26 -14.58 10.67
CA SER A 219 11.56 -15.05 11.13
C SER A 219 12.36 -15.67 9.99
N VAL A 220 13.67 -15.38 9.95
CA VAL A 220 14.61 -15.95 8.97
C VAL A 220 15.65 -16.75 9.72
N PHE A 221 15.82 -18.00 9.32
CA PHE A 221 16.76 -18.95 9.93
C PHE A 221 17.81 -19.40 8.92
N SER A 222 18.99 -19.77 9.41
CA SER A 222 20.01 -20.42 8.58
C SER A 222 19.71 -21.91 8.45
N SER A 223 19.62 -22.41 7.22
CA SER A 223 19.41 -23.84 6.94
C SER A 223 20.58 -24.70 7.40
N VAL A 224 21.79 -24.14 7.49
CA VAL A 224 23.01 -24.86 7.89
C VAL A 224 23.10 -25.00 9.41
N VAL A 225 22.76 -23.93 10.13
CA VAL A 225 22.88 -23.91 11.60
C VAL A 225 21.65 -24.52 12.28
N ASN A 226 20.46 -24.25 11.75
CA ASN A 226 19.18 -24.73 12.29
C ASN A 226 18.36 -25.45 11.21
N PRO A 227 18.82 -26.63 10.74
CA PRO A 227 18.11 -27.40 9.74
C PRO A 227 16.82 -27.98 10.30
N ILE A 228 15.74 -27.88 9.52
CA ILE A 228 14.46 -28.55 9.77
C ILE A 228 14.27 -29.69 8.77
N CYS A 229 13.26 -30.53 9.01
CA CYS A 229 12.94 -31.64 8.13
C CYS A 229 12.85 -31.21 6.66
N GLU A 230 12.05 -30.18 6.38
CA GLU A 230 11.76 -29.70 5.03
C GLU A 230 13.01 -29.14 4.34
N THR A 231 13.89 -28.43 5.06
CA THR A 231 15.14 -27.93 4.47
C THR A 231 16.07 -29.09 4.13
N ILE A 232 16.24 -30.06 5.04
CA ILE A 232 17.10 -31.23 4.80
C ILE A 232 16.60 -32.03 3.59
N LEU A 233 15.28 -32.27 3.50
CA LEU A 233 14.66 -33.01 2.41
C LEU A 233 14.85 -32.35 1.04
N ILE A 234 14.98 -31.02 0.99
CA ILE A 234 15.17 -30.27 -0.25
C ILE A 234 16.65 -30.14 -0.60
N THR A 235 17.54 -30.02 0.39
CA THR A 235 18.95 -29.70 0.16
C THR A 235 19.88 -30.91 0.09
N GLU A 236 19.52 -32.02 0.74
CA GLU A 236 20.41 -33.16 0.93
C GLU A 236 19.89 -34.45 0.26
N VAL A 237 20.82 -35.30 -0.17
CA VAL A 237 20.49 -36.66 -0.63
C VAL A 237 20.40 -37.57 0.58
N ILE A 238 19.18 -37.94 0.96
CA ILE A 238 18.93 -38.75 2.15
C ILE A 238 18.74 -40.24 1.83
N ASN A 239 19.45 -41.10 2.57
CA ASN A 239 19.24 -42.56 2.55
C ASN A 239 18.33 -43.04 3.69
N LYS A 240 18.16 -42.22 4.72
CA LYS A 240 17.29 -42.45 5.88
C LYS A 240 16.59 -41.16 6.25
N LEU A 241 15.35 -41.27 6.73
CA LEU A 241 14.59 -40.09 7.11
C LEU A 241 15.27 -39.38 8.31
N PRO A 242 15.44 -38.04 8.26
CA PRO A 242 15.97 -37.27 9.38
C PRO A 242 15.13 -37.42 10.65
N SER A 243 15.79 -37.38 11.80
CA SER A 243 15.15 -37.44 13.12
C SER A 243 14.32 -36.18 13.44
N SER A 244 14.53 -35.09 12.70
CA SER A 244 13.75 -33.85 12.80
C SER A 244 12.37 -33.94 12.13
N CYS A 245 12.09 -34.99 11.36
CA CYS A 245 10.82 -35.18 10.67
C CYS A 245 9.77 -35.83 11.57
N GLU A 246 8.60 -35.20 11.70
CA GLU A 246 7.44 -35.80 12.38
C GLU A 246 6.72 -36.75 11.42
N ILE A 247 6.66 -38.04 11.76
CA ILE A 247 5.95 -39.05 10.98
C ILE A 247 4.59 -39.33 11.63
N LYS A 248 3.52 -39.24 10.83
CA LYS A 248 2.18 -39.69 11.23
C LYS A 248 1.81 -40.98 10.50
N LEU A 249 1.33 -41.95 11.26
CA LEU A 249 0.80 -43.20 10.73
C LEU A 249 -0.72 -43.08 10.57
N LEU A 250 -1.21 -43.38 9.38
CA LEU A 250 -2.63 -43.43 9.04
C LEU A 250 -3.04 -44.88 8.79
N THR A 251 -4.18 -45.27 9.33
CA THR A 251 -4.83 -46.55 9.05
C THR A 251 -6.13 -46.31 8.32
N THR A 252 -6.30 -46.87 7.13
CA THR A 252 -7.58 -46.82 6.41
C THR A 252 -8.52 -47.90 6.97
N ARG A 253 -9.19 -47.62 8.10
CA ARG A 253 -10.37 -48.40 8.47
C ARG A 253 -11.54 -47.89 7.62
N LEU A 254 -11.92 -48.67 6.61
CA LEU A 254 -13.22 -48.54 5.96
C LEU A 254 -14.29 -48.61 7.07
N SER A 255 -14.89 -47.47 7.42
CA SER A 255 -16.13 -47.46 8.16
C SER A 255 -17.19 -48.05 7.25
N ALA A 256 -17.37 -49.37 7.31
CA ALA A 256 -18.55 -50.03 6.82
C ALA A 256 -19.73 -49.54 7.67
N SER A 257 -20.32 -48.42 7.26
CA SER A 257 -21.69 -48.06 7.62
C SER A 257 -22.58 -49.08 6.91
N ILE A 258 -22.82 -50.20 7.62
CA ILE A 258 -23.81 -51.21 7.28
C ILE A 258 -25.17 -50.51 7.29
N SER A 259 -25.79 -50.48 6.11
CA SER A 259 -27.19 -50.15 5.85
C SER A 259 -28.15 -51.07 6.58
#